data_AF-A0A933LI29-F1
#
_entry.id   AF-A0A933LI29-F1
#
_cell.length_a   1.000
_cell.length_b   1.000
_cell.length_c   1.000
_cell.angle_alpha   90.00
_cell.angle_beta   90.00
_cell.angle_gamma   90.00
#
_symmetry.space_group_name_H-M   'P 1'
#
loop_
_entity.id
_entity.type
_entity.pdbx_description
1 polymer ?
#
loop_
_entity_poly.entity_id
_entity_poly.type
_entity_poly.pdbx_seq_one_letter_code
_entity_poly.pdbx_strand_id
1 'polypeptide(L)'
;TRGHGDAGTRGERDGSRIQNPKSKIGNGEPGLGIQERKKQGKNVPRRAADLYLGDYHPYVATDTARLRLTPQHYAYLRISEGCNQKCTFCTIPAIRGPMHCKPPAAILAEARELVGDGAVELNLIGQDTTSYGEDIDYDAGLAGLLRELNRLDGPRWIRLLYAYPSVFTDEMIDAIAECDKIVKYVDIPLQHISDRILKAMARRVTRRQTEALLDKLRDRIPGVTIRTTFISGFPGETDAEFQELLDFVREQRFAAVGVFPYSLEPDTPAGRMKEQLPPQVKEDRANAIMEVQQAVAFELAAGQAGRLLDVLVDRPAGRGRYAGRHAGQAPEVDAVTYVSGKHIEPGEFVRVVCERSDGYDLIARPMDVILPIL
;
A
#
# COMPACT_ATOMS: atom_id res chain seq x y z
N THR A 1 -28.72 21.62 -45.31
CA THR A 1 -28.73 22.32 -46.62
C THR A 1 -27.42 23.08 -46.80
N ARG A 2 -27.00 23.30 -48.05
CA ARG A 2 -25.75 23.95 -48.54
C ARG A 2 -25.35 25.23 -47.75
N GLY A 3 -24.10 25.69 -47.68
CA GLY A 3 -22.83 25.25 -48.30
C GLY A 3 -22.09 26.39 -49.06
N HIS A 4 -20.74 26.43 -48.98
CA HIS A 4 -19.77 27.38 -49.62
C HIS A 4 -19.74 28.81 -49.04
N GLY A 5 -18.64 29.58 -49.00
CA GLY A 5 -17.21 29.38 -49.38
C GLY A 5 -16.35 30.57 -48.84
N ASP A 6 -15.05 30.76 -49.13
CA ASP A 6 -14.10 29.95 -49.92
C ASP A 6 -12.60 30.32 -49.66
N ALA A 7 -11.69 29.78 -50.48
CA ALA A 7 -10.22 29.88 -50.59
C ALA A 7 -9.54 31.28 -50.47
N GLY A 8 -8.32 31.42 -49.91
CA GLY A 8 -6.99 31.15 -50.54
C GLY A 8 -6.00 32.28 -50.14
N THR A 9 -4.65 32.27 -50.26
CA THR A 9 -3.63 31.32 -50.78
C THR A 9 -2.21 31.67 -50.25
N ARG A 10 -1.39 30.62 -50.01
CA ARG A 10 0.09 30.46 -50.14
C ARG A 10 1.08 31.65 -50.08
N GLY A 11 2.21 31.43 -49.39
CA GLY A 11 3.49 32.11 -49.61
C GLY A 11 4.68 31.46 -48.86
N GLU A 12 5.50 30.67 -49.55
CA GLU A 12 6.86 30.32 -49.11
C GLU A 12 7.78 31.57 -49.27
N ARG A 13 9.03 31.67 -48.78
CA ARG A 13 10.12 30.68 -48.76
C ARG A 13 11.35 31.24 -48.02
N ASP A 14 12.33 30.35 -47.86
CA ASP A 14 13.79 30.60 -47.85
C ASP A 14 14.51 30.79 -46.50
N GLY A 15 15.78 30.40 -46.46
CA GLY A 15 16.61 30.37 -45.26
C GLY A 15 18.10 30.55 -45.55
N SER A 16 18.96 30.43 -44.55
CA SER A 16 20.41 30.28 -44.77
C SER A 16 21.15 29.74 -43.55
N ARG A 17 22.09 28.83 -43.81
CA ARG A 17 23.19 28.47 -42.89
C ARG A 17 24.27 29.55 -42.97
N ILE A 18 24.92 29.87 -41.85
CA ILE A 18 26.26 30.47 -41.85
C ILE A 18 27.18 29.65 -40.93
N GLN A 19 28.42 29.45 -41.35
CA GLN A 19 29.43 28.60 -40.71
C GLN A 19 30.44 29.40 -39.88
N ASN A 20 31.09 28.70 -38.95
CA ASN A 20 32.27 29.15 -38.18
C ASN A 20 33.43 29.66 -39.06
N PRO A 21 34.31 30.50 -38.46
CA PRO A 21 35.75 30.33 -38.66
C PRO A 21 36.53 30.17 -37.35
N LYS A 22 37.66 29.43 -37.43
CA LYS A 22 38.62 29.19 -36.34
C LYS A 22 39.73 30.26 -36.34
N SER A 23 40.32 30.55 -35.18
CA SER A 23 41.74 30.96 -35.08
C SER A 23 42.34 30.56 -33.70
N LYS A 24 43.65 30.77 -33.50
CA LYS A 24 44.52 29.99 -32.59
C LYS A 24 45.58 30.88 -31.92
N ILE A 25 45.92 30.58 -30.65
CA ILE A 25 47.22 30.85 -29.95
C ILE A 25 47.52 32.35 -29.62
N GLY A 26 48.06 32.75 -28.45
CA GLY A 26 48.40 32.01 -27.21
C GLY A 26 49.25 32.83 -26.20
N ASN A 27 49.80 32.13 -25.19
CA ASN A 27 50.85 32.51 -24.19
C ASN A 27 50.52 33.45 -23.00
N GLY A 28 50.94 33.10 -21.76
CA GLY A 28 51.00 34.08 -20.65
C GLY A 28 51.02 33.67 -19.14
N GLU A 29 51.68 32.57 -18.71
CA GLU A 29 52.15 32.34 -17.29
C GLU A 29 51.11 32.27 -16.12
N PRO A 30 51.50 31.98 -14.85
CA PRO A 30 52.09 30.69 -14.44
C PRO A 30 51.47 30.02 -13.17
N GLY A 31 51.53 28.68 -13.16
CA GLY A 31 51.84 27.80 -12.01
C GLY A 31 51.25 28.02 -10.60
N LEU A 32 50.29 27.17 -10.21
CA LEU A 32 50.12 26.71 -8.83
C LEU A 32 50.11 25.17 -8.81
N GLY A 33 51.25 24.57 -8.45
CA GLY A 33 51.44 23.12 -8.47
C GLY A 33 50.83 22.42 -7.26
N ILE A 34 49.79 21.59 -7.49
CA ILE A 34 49.29 20.65 -6.48
C ILE A 34 50.11 19.37 -6.57
N GLN A 35 50.90 19.08 -5.53
CA GLN A 35 51.68 17.85 -5.43
C GLN A 35 50.76 16.64 -5.19
N GLU A 36 50.74 15.69 -6.13
CA GLU A 36 50.10 14.38 -5.93
C GLU A 36 50.79 13.60 -4.80
N ARG A 37 50.18 13.57 -3.61
CA ARG A 37 50.58 12.62 -2.57
C ARG A 37 49.94 11.26 -2.83
N LYS A 38 50.68 10.38 -3.53
CA LYS A 38 50.43 8.94 -3.51
C LYS A 38 50.36 8.44 -2.07
N LYS A 39 49.16 8.17 -1.55
CA LYS A 39 48.97 7.37 -0.33
C LYS A 39 48.63 5.95 -0.71
N GLN A 40 49.43 5.03 -0.18
CA GLN A 40 49.42 3.60 -0.49
C GLN A 40 48.07 2.97 -0.12
N GLY A 41 47.63 2.01 -0.93
CA GLY A 41 46.39 1.30 -0.69
C GLY A 41 46.40 0.53 0.63
N LYS A 42 45.33 0.70 1.41
CA LYS A 42 44.91 -0.29 2.40
C LYS A 42 43.76 -1.08 1.78
N ASN A 43 43.92 -2.40 1.72
CA ASN A 43 42.85 -3.31 1.31
C ASN A 43 41.71 -3.21 2.34
N VAL A 44 40.67 -2.44 2.03
CA VAL A 44 39.41 -2.46 2.76
C VAL A 44 38.58 -3.60 2.16
N PRO A 45 38.17 -4.61 2.94
CA PRO A 45 37.31 -5.68 2.41
C PRO A 45 35.98 -5.06 1.97
N ARG A 46 35.58 -5.29 0.71
CA ARG A 46 34.27 -4.88 0.20
C ARG A 46 33.17 -5.49 1.07
N ARG A 47 32.50 -4.66 1.87
CA ARG A 47 31.28 -5.05 2.59
C ARG A 47 30.16 -5.27 1.56
N ALA A 48 29.30 -6.25 1.80
CA ALA A 48 28.23 -6.62 0.87
C ALA A 48 27.02 -5.66 0.93
N ALA A 49 27.26 -4.35 0.73
CA ALA A 49 26.26 -3.30 0.92
C ALA A 49 26.44 -2.08 -0.03
N ASP A 50 26.93 -2.29 -1.25
CA ASP A 50 26.89 -1.29 -2.33
C ASP A 50 25.70 -1.58 -3.26
N LEU A 51 24.49 -1.54 -2.71
CA LEU A 51 23.24 -1.92 -3.39
C LEU A 51 22.17 -0.84 -3.22
N TYR A 52 22.59 0.42 -3.38
CA TYR A 52 21.75 1.61 -3.34
C TYR A 52 22.01 2.42 -4.62
N LEU A 53 20.98 2.64 -5.44
CA LEU A 53 21.10 3.11 -6.83
C LEU A 53 21.05 4.64 -7.01
N GLY A 54 21.26 5.44 -5.95
CA GLY A 54 21.28 6.91 -6.03
C GLY A 54 22.09 7.55 -4.91
N ASP A 55 21.99 8.87 -4.74
CA ASP A 55 22.54 9.56 -3.57
C ASP A 55 21.64 9.28 -2.35
N TYR A 56 22.20 8.64 -1.32
CA TYR A 56 21.50 8.29 -0.09
C TYR A 56 21.23 9.54 0.75
N HIS A 57 19.95 9.82 1.03
CA HIS A 57 19.54 10.97 1.81
C HIS A 57 19.18 10.53 3.25
N PRO A 58 20.05 10.72 4.26
CA PRO A 58 19.88 10.15 5.60
C PRO A 58 18.78 10.81 6.44
N TYR A 59 18.10 11.83 5.93
CA TYR A 59 17.04 12.50 6.65
C TYR A 59 15.69 11.86 6.37
N VAL A 60 15.02 11.41 7.42
CA VAL A 60 13.58 11.12 7.39
C VAL A 60 12.85 12.41 7.04
N ALA A 61 12.36 12.51 5.80
CA ALA A 61 11.67 13.69 5.34
C ALA A 61 10.41 13.96 6.20
N THR A 62 10.28 15.19 6.68
CA THR A 62 9.06 15.66 7.32
C THR A 62 8.01 15.88 6.23
N ASP A 63 6.94 15.08 6.24
CA ASP A 63 5.84 15.20 5.26
C ASP A 63 4.82 16.28 5.68
N THR A 64 5.15 17.12 6.67
CA THR A 64 4.40 18.32 7.09
C THR A 64 4.41 19.40 6.01
N ALA A 65 3.35 20.21 5.96
CA ALA A 65 3.13 21.28 4.96
C ALA A 65 3.12 20.80 3.50
N ARG A 66 2.84 19.52 3.24
CA ARG A 66 2.78 18.97 1.89
C ARG A 66 1.42 19.23 1.23
N LEU A 67 1.45 19.49 -0.08
CA LEU A 67 0.23 19.51 -0.88
C LEU A 67 -0.40 18.11 -0.94
N ARG A 68 -1.70 18.02 -0.64
CA ARG A 68 -2.48 16.78 -0.75
C ARG A 68 -3.08 16.66 -2.14
N LEU A 69 -2.93 15.47 -2.74
CA LEU A 69 -3.59 15.10 -4.00
C LEU A 69 -4.80 14.17 -3.78
N THR A 70 -4.97 13.64 -2.57
CA THR A 70 -6.15 12.88 -2.17
C THR A 70 -7.31 13.82 -1.80
N PRO A 71 -8.57 13.36 -1.86
CA PRO A 71 -9.72 14.04 -1.27
C PRO A 71 -9.48 14.50 0.19
N GLN A 72 -10.12 15.61 0.58
CA GLN A 72 -9.89 16.27 1.86
C GLN A 72 -10.16 15.38 3.09
N HIS A 73 -11.12 14.46 2.99
CA HIS A 73 -11.58 13.66 4.11
C HIS A 73 -10.71 12.45 4.46
N TYR A 74 -9.76 12.05 3.59
CA TYR A 74 -8.76 11.03 3.96
C TYR A 74 -7.34 11.40 3.54
N ALA A 75 -6.37 10.97 4.34
CA ALA A 75 -4.96 11.15 4.07
C ALA A 75 -4.18 9.85 4.31
N TYR A 76 -3.19 9.59 3.46
CA TYR A 76 -2.14 8.63 3.77
C TYR A 76 -1.12 9.30 4.70
N LEU A 77 -0.80 8.65 5.83
CA LEU A 77 0.16 9.11 6.83
C LEU A 77 1.33 8.12 6.85
N ARG A 78 2.47 8.52 6.31
CA ARG A 78 3.65 7.66 6.20
C ARG A 78 4.37 7.58 7.55
N ILE A 79 4.53 6.39 8.11
CA ILE A 79 5.20 6.19 9.42
C ILE A 79 6.66 5.75 9.27
N SER A 80 7.01 5.13 8.14
CA SER A 80 8.36 4.66 7.81
C SER A 80 8.62 4.70 6.30
N GLU A 81 9.89 4.61 5.90
CA GLU A 81 10.31 4.36 4.52
C GLU A 81 11.48 3.37 4.49
N GLY A 82 11.60 2.62 3.39
CA GLY A 82 12.55 1.53 3.28
C GLY A 82 12.06 0.26 3.98
N CYS A 83 12.84 -0.81 3.90
CA CYS A 83 12.44 -2.10 4.46
C CYS A 83 13.64 -2.99 4.79
N ASN A 84 13.67 -3.54 6.01
CA ASN A 84 14.72 -4.49 6.44
C ASN A 84 14.42 -5.95 6.03
N GLN A 85 13.24 -6.21 5.47
CA GLN A 85 12.81 -7.53 5.03
C GLN A 85 13.57 -7.96 3.77
N LYS A 86 13.96 -9.24 3.72
CA LYS A 86 14.83 -9.78 2.65
C LYS A 86 14.07 -10.65 1.65
N CYS A 87 12.83 -10.26 1.32
CA CYS A 87 11.95 -10.94 0.38
C CYS A 87 12.64 -11.11 -0.98
N THR A 88 12.80 -12.34 -1.48
CA THR A 88 13.65 -12.63 -2.65
C THR A 88 13.12 -12.09 -3.97
N PHE A 89 11.86 -11.69 -4.04
CA PHE A 89 11.20 -11.06 -5.19
C PHE A 89 11.16 -9.52 -5.13
N CYS A 90 11.61 -8.92 -4.02
CA CYS A 90 11.34 -7.51 -3.73
C CYS A 90 12.55 -6.61 -4.02
N THR A 91 12.35 -5.53 -4.77
CA THR A 91 13.37 -4.52 -5.08
C THR A 91 13.44 -3.39 -4.04
N ILE A 92 12.47 -3.27 -3.13
CA ILE A 92 12.37 -2.16 -2.15
C ILE A 92 13.69 -1.90 -1.40
N PRO A 93 14.39 -2.89 -0.80
CA PRO A 93 15.63 -2.62 -0.07
C PRO A 93 16.75 -2.04 -0.94
N ALA A 94 16.71 -2.27 -2.26
CA ALA A 94 17.68 -1.75 -3.22
C ALA A 94 17.37 -0.30 -3.68
N ILE A 95 16.09 0.05 -3.75
CA ILE A 95 15.63 1.34 -4.30
C ILE A 95 15.21 2.37 -3.23
N ARG A 96 14.84 1.92 -2.03
CA ARG A 96 14.51 2.76 -0.86
C ARG A 96 15.52 2.63 0.29
N GLY A 97 16.40 1.63 0.25
CA GLY A 97 17.36 1.38 1.31
C GLY A 97 16.77 0.65 2.53
N PRO A 98 17.51 0.63 3.66
CA PRO A 98 17.05 0.02 4.90
C PRO A 98 15.85 0.79 5.49
N MET A 99 15.19 0.21 6.48
CA MET A 99 14.08 0.86 7.16
C MET A 99 14.53 2.10 7.94
N HIS A 100 13.74 3.17 7.80
CA HIS A 100 13.84 4.43 8.51
C HIS A 100 12.47 4.86 9.03
N CYS A 101 12.26 4.84 10.35
CA CYS A 101 11.01 5.27 10.97
C CYS A 101 10.99 6.77 11.30
N LYS A 102 9.83 7.41 11.16
CA LYS A 102 9.59 8.74 11.74
C LYS A 102 9.47 8.62 13.26
N PRO A 103 10.08 9.50 14.06
CA PRO A 103 9.81 9.58 15.49
C PRO A 103 8.30 9.80 15.78
N PRO A 104 7.71 9.18 16.83
CA PRO A 104 6.28 9.28 17.10
C PRO A 104 5.76 10.71 17.17
N ALA A 105 6.51 11.61 17.81
CA ALA A 105 6.18 13.03 17.92
C ALA A 105 6.00 13.73 16.55
N ALA A 106 6.78 13.34 15.53
CA ALA A 106 6.66 13.87 14.18
C ALA A 106 5.43 13.31 13.46
N ILE A 107 5.13 12.01 13.64
CA ILE A 107 3.91 11.38 13.11
C ILE A 107 2.66 12.03 13.72
N LEU A 108 2.65 12.25 15.04
CA LEU A 108 1.55 12.92 15.72
C LEU A 108 1.38 14.39 15.30
N ALA A 109 2.47 15.08 14.94
CA ALA A 109 2.40 16.44 14.42
C ALA A 109 1.78 16.46 13.00
N GLU A 110 2.24 15.60 12.09
CA GLU A 110 1.66 15.45 10.75
C GLU A 110 0.20 14.99 10.83
N ALA A 111 -0.14 14.04 11.70
CA ALA A 111 -1.51 13.60 11.92
C ALA A 111 -2.45 14.74 12.34
N ARG A 112 -2.02 15.60 13.27
CA ARG A 112 -2.77 16.80 13.67
C ARG A 112 -2.91 17.82 12.55
N GLU A 113 -1.89 17.98 11.70
CA GLU A 113 -1.96 18.86 10.52
C GLU A 113 -2.99 18.35 9.51
N LEU A 114 -2.92 17.07 9.13
CA LEU A 114 -3.85 16.43 8.19
C LEU A 114 -5.31 16.49 8.69
N VAL A 115 -5.52 16.30 9.99
CA VAL A 115 -6.83 16.40 10.63
C VAL A 115 -7.32 17.85 10.70
N GLY A 116 -6.43 18.80 10.99
CA GLY A 116 -6.75 20.24 10.94
C GLY A 116 -7.12 20.74 9.54
N ASP A 117 -6.59 20.08 8.50
CA ASP A 117 -6.95 20.25 7.09
C ASP A 117 -8.21 19.43 6.68
N GLY A 118 -8.90 18.80 7.63
CA GLY A 118 -10.20 18.14 7.42
C GLY A 118 -10.16 16.63 7.16
N ALA A 119 -9.01 15.95 7.33
CA ALA A 119 -8.97 14.50 7.25
C ALA A 119 -9.68 13.85 8.45
N VAL A 120 -10.66 12.98 8.16
CA VAL A 120 -11.39 12.17 9.15
C VAL A 120 -10.98 10.68 9.11
N GLU A 121 -10.28 10.25 8.05
CA GLU A 121 -9.61 8.95 7.95
C GLU A 121 -8.09 9.13 7.72
N LEU A 122 -7.27 8.52 8.58
CA LEU A 122 -5.81 8.44 8.43
C LEU A 122 -5.38 7.02 8.06
N ASN A 123 -4.73 6.86 6.90
CA ASN A 123 -4.27 5.56 6.41
C ASN A 123 -2.76 5.46 6.67
N LEU A 124 -2.35 4.68 7.67
CA LEU A 124 -0.96 4.48 8.06
C LEU A 124 -0.23 3.63 7.02
N ILE A 125 0.85 4.17 6.46
CA ILE A 125 1.63 3.49 5.41
C ILE A 125 3.14 3.44 5.71
N GLY A 126 3.76 2.39 5.17
CA GLY A 126 5.18 2.10 5.13
C GLY A 126 5.38 0.87 4.24
N GLN A 127 6.60 0.46 3.91
CA GLN A 127 6.80 -0.81 3.19
C GLN A 127 6.71 -2.05 4.09
N ASP A 128 6.83 -1.84 5.39
CA ASP A 128 6.49 -2.74 6.49
C ASP A 128 6.07 -1.84 7.64
N THR A 129 4.80 -1.90 8.07
CA THR A 129 4.30 -1.07 9.19
C THR A 129 4.47 -1.75 10.54
N THR A 130 4.56 -3.08 10.56
CA THR A 130 4.72 -3.89 11.78
C THR A 130 6.10 -3.76 12.42
N SER A 131 7.16 -3.59 11.62
CA SER A 131 8.53 -3.35 12.13
C SER A 131 8.78 -1.89 12.57
N TYR A 132 7.71 -1.08 12.73
CA TYR A 132 7.85 0.32 13.18
C TYR A 132 8.45 0.42 14.59
N GLY A 133 9.52 1.20 14.73
CA GLY A 133 10.23 1.46 15.99
C GLY A 133 11.61 0.80 16.08
N GLU A 134 11.88 -0.24 15.29
CA GLU A 134 13.11 -1.05 15.38
C GLU A 134 14.42 -0.26 15.15
N ASP A 135 14.40 0.79 14.32
CA ASP A 135 15.59 1.58 13.97
C ASP A 135 15.76 2.86 14.81
N ILE A 136 14.75 3.22 15.62
CA ILE A 136 14.69 4.50 16.36
C ILE A 136 14.63 4.34 17.89
N ASP A 137 14.93 3.13 18.42
CA ASP A 137 14.95 2.84 19.86
C ASP A 137 13.62 3.17 20.58
N TYR A 138 12.50 2.90 19.89
CA TYR A 138 11.14 3.13 20.42
C TYR A 138 10.50 1.81 20.85
N ASP A 139 10.75 1.40 22.10
CA ASP A 139 10.32 0.13 22.71
C ASP A 139 8.83 -0.20 22.52
N ALA A 140 7.96 0.81 22.52
CA ALA A 140 6.51 0.59 22.39
C ALA A 140 6.06 0.24 20.95
N GLY A 141 6.93 0.44 19.96
CA GLY A 141 6.74 0.04 18.56
C GLY A 141 5.41 0.47 17.95
N LEU A 142 4.90 -0.32 16.99
CA LEU A 142 3.61 -0.04 16.34
C LEU A 142 2.44 0.02 17.34
N ALA A 143 2.41 -0.85 18.37
CA ALA A 143 1.31 -0.91 19.33
C ALA A 143 1.21 0.37 20.17
N GLY A 144 2.35 0.93 20.59
CA GLY A 144 2.45 2.24 21.23
C GLY A 144 1.95 3.37 20.33
N LEU A 145 2.44 3.41 19.08
CA LEU A 145 2.03 4.42 18.10
C LEU A 145 0.51 4.40 17.83
N LEU A 146 -0.10 3.22 17.69
CA LEU A 146 -1.55 3.08 17.49
C LEU A 146 -2.33 3.63 18.70
N ARG A 147 -1.88 3.36 19.93
CA ARG A 147 -2.50 3.89 21.16
C ARG A 147 -2.29 5.40 21.32
N GLU A 148 -1.16 5.96 20.88
CA GLU A 148 -0.94 7.41 20.83
C GLU A 148 -1.84 8.09 19.78
N LEU A 149 -1.93 7.54 18.58
CA LEU A 149 -2.79 8.02 17.50
C LEU A 149 -4.28 7.95 17.86
N ASN A 150 -4.73 6.90 18.57
CA ASN A 150 -6.11 6.78 19.06
C ASN A 150 -6.51 7.90 20.04
N ARG A 151 -5.55 8.57 20.69
CA ARG A 151 -5.79 9.71 21.59
C ARG A 151 -5.93 11.05 20.86
N LEU A 152 -5.67 11.13 19.55
CA LEU A 152 -5.84 12.38 18.80
C LEU A 152 -7.31 12.74 18.61
N ASP A 153 -7.68 13.99 18.87
CA ASP A 153 -8.99 14.53 18.51
C ASP A 153 -9.11 14.75 16.99
N GLY A 154 -10.30 14.48 16.44
CA GLY A 154 -10.63 14.72 15.03
C GLY A 154 -10.74 13.48 14.12
N PRO A 155 -9.73 12.60 13.98
CA PRO A 155 -9.86 11.44 13.09
C PRO A 155 -10.85 10.45 13.68
N ARG A 156 -11.83 10.02 12.87
CA ARG A 156 -12.78 8.97 13.25
C ARG A 156 -12.24 7.58 12.93
N TRP A 157 -11.47 7.46 11.84
CA TRP A 157 -10.84 6.21 11.42
C TRP A 157 -9.33 6.37 11.25
N ILE A 158 -8.61 5.34 11.68
CA ILE A 158 -7.17 5.17 11.49
C ILE A 158 -6.94 3.75 11.02
N ARG A 159 -6.40 3.57 9.81
CA ARG A 159 -6.28 2.28 9.12
C ARG A 159 -4.82 1.86 9.03
N LEU A 160 -4.52 0.63 9.43
CA LEU A 160 -3.21 0.02 9.24
C LEU A 160 -3.15 -0.68 7.87
N LEU A 161 -2.17 -0.32 7.05
CA LEU A 161 -1.87 -0.99 5.77
C LEU A 161 -0.49 -1.65 5.81
N TYR A 162 -0.24 -2.62 4.93
CA TYR A 162 1.08 -3.23 4.71
C TYR A 162 1.73 -3.87 5.95
N ALA A 163 0.95 -4.64 6.73
CA ALA A 163 1.45 -5.40 7.86
C ALA A 163 2.24 -6.66 7.42
N TYR A 164 3.35 -6.96 8.09
CA TYR A 164 4.20 -8.11 7.79
C TYR A 164 3.92 -9.27 8.75
N PRO A 165 3.53 -10.47 8.27
CA PRO A 165 3.00 -11.53 9.15
C PRO A 165 4.01 -12.14 10.13
N SER A 166 5.30 -12.19 9.80
CA SER A 166 6.29 -12.86 10.67
C SER A 166 6.68 -12.07 11.92
N VAL A 167 6.27 -10.80 12.02
CA VAL A 167 6.59 -9.88 13.13
C VAL A 167 5.35 -9.27 13.78
N PHE A 168 4.16 -9.75 13.43
CA PHE A 168 2.91 -9.30 14.01
C PHE A 168 2.78 -9.83 15.45
N THR A 169 2.89 -8.94 16.45
CA THR A 169 2.90 -9.34 17.87
C THR A 169 1.50 -9.41 18.47
N ASP A 170 1.36 -10.15 19.57
CA ASP A 170 0.11 -10.20 20.32
C ASP A 170 -0.32 -8.82 20.85
N GLU A 171 0.63 -7.93 21.16
CA GLU A 171 0.34 -6.56 21.60
C GLU A 171 -0.18 -5.66 20.46
N MET A 172 0.24 -5.88 19.21
CA MET A 172 -0.34 -5.22 18.05
C MET A 172 -1.80 -5.65 17.83
N ILE A 173 -2.10 -6.93 18.07
CA ILE A 173 -3.48 -7.45 18.02
C ILE A 173 -4.34 -6.76 19.09
N ASP A 174 -3.84 -6.67 20.33
CA ASP A 174 -4.53 -5.96 21.41
C ASP A 174 -4.75 -4.48 21.09
N ALA A 175 -3.73 -3.76 20.63
CA ALA A 175 -3.86 -2.35 20.27
C ALA A 175 -4.92 -2.12 19.16
N ILE A 176 -5.02 -3.02 18.18
CA ILE A 176 -6.06 -2.97 17.14
C ILE A 176 -7.44 -3.33 17.69
N ALA A 177 -7.54 -4.27 18.64
CA ALA A 177 -8.81 -4.62 19.29
C ALA A 177 -9.33 -3.50 20.20
N GLU A 178 -8.48 -2.98 21.08
CA GLU A 178 -8.77 -2.02 22.16
C GLU A 178 -9.08 -0.61 21.64
N CYS A 179 -8.43 -0.16 20.57
CA CYS A 179 -8.53 1.23 20.15
C CYS A 179 -9.72 1.49 19.22
N ASP A 180 -10.67 2.33 19.65
CA ASP A 180 -11.92 2.62 18.92
C ASP A 180 -11.72 3.27 17.55
N LYS A 181 -10.74 4.16 17.40
CA LYS A 181 -10.45 4.84 16.12
C LYS A 181 -9.63 3.97 15.18
N ILE A 182 -8.92 2.96 15.68
CA ILE A 182 -8.23 1.99 14.83
C ILE A 182 -9.30 1.08 14.22
N VAL A 183 -9.51 1.19 12.90
CA VAL A 183 -10.50 0.35 12.21
C VAL A 183 -10.07 -1.12 12.30
N LYS A 184 -11.04 -2.02 12.45
CA LYS A 184 -10.80 -3.46 12.58
C LYS A 184 -10.53 -4.06 11.19
N TYR A 185 -9.44 -3.62 10.58
CA TYR A 185 -9.02 -3.92 9.22
C TYR A 185 -7.51 -4.18 9.23
N VAL A 186 -7.09 -5.32 8.69
CA VAL A 186 -5.70 -5.75 8.63
C VAL A 186 -5.37 -6.15 7.20
N ASP A 187 -4.58 -5.33 6.52
CA ASP A 187 -3.93 -5.69 5.26
C ASP A 187 -2.59 -6.38 5.54
N ILE A 188 -2.53 -7.68 5.30
CA ILE A 188 -1.42 -8.56 5.65
C ILE A 188 -0.99 -9.40 4.45
N PRO A 189 -0.19 -8.85 3.51
CA PRO A 189 0.24 -9.55 2.30
C PRO A 189 1.01 -10.83 2.61
N LEU A 190 0.38 -12.01 2.47
CA LEU A 190 0.98 -13.31 2.81
C LEU A 190 1.99 -13.82 1.76
N GLN A 191 1.77 -13.47 0.49
CA GLN A 191 2.56 -13.80 -0.71
C GLN A 191 2.40 -15.24 -1.21
N HIS A 192 2.42 -16.24 -0.34
CA HIS A 192 2.08 -17.63 -0.65
C HIS A 192 1.60 -18.33 0.64
N ILE A 193 1.31 -19.64 0.60
CA ILE A 193 1.12 -20.45 1.82
C ILE A 193 2.08 -21.63 1.96
N SER A 194 2.42 -22.32 0.87
CA SER A 194 3.32 -23.48 0.91
C SER A 194 4.68 -23.16 1.52
N ASP A 195 5.10 -23.93 2.53
CA ASP A 195 6.34 -23.72 3.31
C ASP A 195 7.60 -23.65 2.43
N ARG A 196 7.67 -24.46 1.36
CA ARG A 196 8.84 -24.45 0.46
C ARG A 196 8.92 -23.15 -0.34
N ILE A 197 7.78 -22.66 -0.84
CA ILE A 197 7.69 -21.40 -1.57
C ILE A 197 7.91 -20.22 -0.64
N LEU A 198 7.31 -20.19 0.56
CA LEU A 198 7.56 -19.16 1.57
C LEU A 198 9.04 -19.09 1.98
N LYS A 199 9.71 -20.24 2.08
CA LYS A 199 11.17 -20.31 2.32
C LYS A 199 11.97 -19.76 1.13
N ALA A 200 11.61 -20.09 -0.11
CA ALA A 200 12.25 -19.57 -1.31
C ALA A 200 12.00 -18.06 -1.53
N MET A 201 10.83 -17.56 -1.11
CA MET A 201 10.48 -16.14 -1.01
C MET A 201 11.19 -15.42 0.14
N ALA A 202 11.88 -16.15 1.04
CA ALA A 202 12.51 -15.67 2.27
C ALA A 202 11.55 -14.97 3.27
N ARG A 203 10.31 -15.44 3.37
CA ARG A 203 9.22 -14.88 4.20
C ARG A 203 9.32 -15.20 5.70
N ARG A 204 10.20 -16.14 6.09
CA ARG A 204 10.49 -16.53 7.48
C ARG A 204 9.27 -16.95 8.32
N VAL A 205 8.21 -17.42 7.68
CA VAL A 205 6.98 -17.90 8.30
C VAL A 205 6.56 -19.20 7.61
N THR A 206 5.86 -20.06 8.34
CA THR A 206 5.26 -21.31 7.84
C THR A 206 3.74 -21.18 7.70
N ARG A 207 3.11 -22.12 6.98
CA ARG A 207 1.66 -22.27 6.90
C ARG A 207 1.01 -22.28 8.29
N ARG A 208 1.48 -23.16 9.18
CA ARG A 208 0.96 -23.29 10.55
C ARG A 208 1.07 -22.00 11.36
N GLN A 209 2.15 -21.23 11.21
CA GLN A 209 2.30 -19.93 11.89
C GLN A 209 1.36 -18.88 11.30
N THR A 210 1.15 -18.90 9.98
CA THR A 210 0.22 -18.03 9.28
C THR A 210 -1.22 -18.30 9.72
N GLU A 211 -1.65 -19.56 9.73
CA GLU A 211 -2.96 -19.98 10.20
C GLU A 211 -3.19 -19.57 11.66
N ALA A 212 -2.23 -19.86 12.56
CA ALA A 212 -2.32 -19.46 13.96
C ALA A 212 -2.40 -17.93 14.17
N LEU A 213 -1.78 -17.12 13.31
CA LEU A 213 -1.93 -15.66 13.34
C LEU A 213 -3.32 -15.24 12.85
N LEU A 214 -3.83 -15.82 11.76
CA LEU A 214 -5.17 -15.51 11.24
C LEU A 214 -6.26 -15.89 12.25
N ASP A 215 -6.11 -17.02 12.94
CA ASP A 215 -7.03 -17.46 13.98
C ASP A 215 -7.01 -16.50 15.18
N LYS A 216 -5.82 -16.11 15.67
CA LYS A 216 -5.67 -15.09 16.71
C LYS A 216 -6.31 -13.75 16.33
N LEU A 217 -6.15 -13.30 15.09
CA LEU A 217 -6.75 -12.05 14.61
C LEU A 217 -8.28 -12.13 14.64
N ARG A 218 -8.87 -13.23 14.16
CA ARG A 218 -10.34 -13.42 14.15
C ARG A 218 -10.95 -13.59 15.55
N ASP A 219 -10.24 -14.28 16.44
CA ASP A 219 -10.66 -14.50 17.83
C ASP A 219 -10.60 -13.22 18.67
N ARG A 220 -9.50 -12.48 18.58
CA ARG A 220 -9.21 -11.33 19.47
C ARG A 220 -9.69 -9.98 18.92
N ILE A 221 -9.98 -9.87 17.63
CA ILE A 221 -10.52 -8.66 17.00
C ILE A 221 -11.90 -8.98 16.38
N PRO A 222 -12.99 -8.86 17.15
CA PRO A 222 -14.33 -9.18 16.68
C PRO A 222 -14.71 -8.41 15.40
N GLY A 223 -15.08 -9.15 14.36
CA GLY A 223 -15.48 -8.60 13.07
C GLY A 223 -14.33 -8.04 12.22
N VAL A 224 -13.08 -8.43 12.48
CA VAL A 224 -11.92 -8.00 11.68
C VAL A 224 -12.08 -8.32 10.19
N THR A 225 -11.84 -7.30 9.36
CA THR A 225 -11.65 -7.47 7.92
C THR A 225 -10.19 -7.81 7.65
N ILE A 226 -9.92 -8.98 7.06
CA ILE A 226 -8.57 -9.38 6.67
C ILE A 226 -8.45 -9.27 5.15
N ARG A 227 -7.52 -8.42 4.70
CA ARG A 227 -7.05 -8.33 3.31
C ARG A 227 -5.68 -9.01 3.21
N THR A 228 -5.42 -9.70 2.10
CA THR A 228 -4.09 -10.25 1.80
C THR A 228 -3.73 -10.04 0.32
N THR A 229 -2.53 -10.48 -0.05
CA THR A 229 -2.04 -10.48 -1.42
C THR A 229 -1.16 -11.70 -1.65
N PHE A 230 -1.32 -12.35 -2.80
CA PHE A 230 -0.53 -13.51 -3.22
C PHE A 230 0.22 -13.23 -4.53
N ILE A 231 1.34 -13.93 -4.70
CA ILE A 231 2.11 -13.99 -5.94
C ILE A 231 1.91 -15.39 -6.53
N SER A 232 1.38 -15.47 -7.75
CA SER A 232 1.21 -16.75 -8.46
C SER A 232 2.39 -17.05 -9.39
N GLY A 233 2.72 -18.34 -9.51
CA GLY A 233 3.78 -18.82 -10.38
C GLY A 233 5.16 -18.30 -10.02
N PHE A 234 5.48 -18.25 -8.72
CA PHE A 234 6.81 -17.96 -8.22
C PHE A 234 7.83 -18.98 -8.77
N PRO A 235 9.12 -18.65 -8.98
CA PRO A 235 10.07 -19.57 -9.59
C PRO A 235 10.18 -20.90 -8.84
N GLY A 236 9.92 -21.98 -9.57
CA GLY A 236 9.88 -23.35 -9.08
C GLY A 236 8.55 -23.80 -8.45
N GLU A 237 7.48 -23.00 -8.48
CA GLU A 237 6.16 -23.34 -7.93
C GLU A 237 5.48 -24.51 -8.68
N THR A 238 5.27 -25.62 -7.99
CA THR A 238 4.65 -26.83 -8.56
C THR A 238 3.12 -26.79 -8.50
N ASP A 239 2.45 -27.63 -9.30
CA ASP A 239 0.98 -27.69 -9.31
C ASP A 239 0.39 -28.12 -7.96
N ALA A 240 1.11 -28.93 -7.18
CA ALA A 240 0.68 -29.33 -5.84
C ALA A 240 0.71 -28.16 -4.83
N GLU A 241 1.68 -27.27 -4.92
CA GLU A 241 1.82 -26.10 -4.03
C GLU A 241 0.89 -24.96 -4.45
N PHE A 242 0.59 -24.87 -5.76
CA PHE A 242 -0.47 -24.02 -6.28
C PHE A 242 -1.85 -24.51 -5.82
N GLN A 243 -2.11 -25.82 -5.86
CA GLN A 243 -3.34 -26.41 -5.33
C GLN A 243 -3.47 -26.16 -3.81
N GLU A 244 -2.37 -26.31 -3.06
CA GLU A 244 -2.30 -25.97 -1.63
C GLU A 244 -2.74 -24.51 -1.37
N LEU A 245 -2.33 -23.57 -2.22
CA LEU A 245 -2.73 -22.17 -2.14
C LEU A 245 -4.22 -21.94 -2.48
N LEU A 246 -4.75 -22.61 -3.52
CA LEU A 246 -6.18 -22.53 -3.85
C LEU A 246 -7.06 -23.02 -2.71
N ASP A 247 -6.68 -24.13 -2.08
CA ASP A 247 -7.44 -24.73 -0.98
C ASP A 247 -7.37 -23.82 0.27
N PHE A 248 -6.19 -23.29 0.60
CA PHE A 248 -6.02 -22.31 1.67
C PHE A 248 -6.86 -21.03 1.48
N VAL A 249 -6.94 -20.48 0.27
CA VAL A 249 -7.79 -19.30 -0.01
C VAL A 249 -9.26 -19.61 0.20
N ARG A 250 -9.72 -20.80 -0.22
CA ARG A 250 -11.10 -21.26 -0.03
C ARG A 250 -11.44 -21.48 1.45
N GLU A 251 -10.50 -22.04 2.22
CA GLU A 251 -10.65 -22.33 3.65
C GLU A 251 -10.63 -21.05 4.52
N GLN A 252 -9.69 -20.13 4.25
CA GLN A 252 -9.48 -18.94 5.08
C GLN A 252 -10.46 -17.81 4.81
N ARG A 253 -11.14 -17.81 3.67
CA ARG A 253 -12.25 -16.90 3.35
C ARG A 253 -11.94 -15.42 3.63
N PHE A 254 -10.85 -14.93 3.03
CA PHE A 254 -10.42 -13.53 3.19
C PHE A 254 -11.49 -12.56 2.64
N ALA A 255 -11.59 -11.37 3.23
CA ALA A 255 -12.55 -10.36 2.78
C ALA A 255 -12.13 -9.75 1.43
N ALA A 256 -10.83 -9.55 1.24
CA ALA A 256 -10.24 -9.09 -0.01
C ALA A 256 -8.88 -9.77 -0.27
N VAL A 257 -8.59 -10.08 -1.53
CA VAL A 257 -7.30 -10.64 -1.97
C VAL A 257 -6.90 -9.98 -3.28
N GLY A 258 -5.67 -9.47 -3.34
CA GLY A 258 -5.00 -9.19 -4.61
C GLY A 258 -4.16 -10.40 -5.04
N VAL A 259 -4.16 -10.74 -6.33
CA VAL A 259 -3.26 -11.78 -6.87
C VAL A 259 -2.49 -11.20 -8.03
N PHE A 260 -1.16 -11.34 -8.00
CA PHE A 260 -0.27 -10.83 -9.04
C PHE A 260 0.59 -11.96 -9.60
N PRO A 261 0.60 -12.20 -10.92
CA PRO A 261 1.59 -13.05 -11.56
C PRO A 261 3.01 -12.62 -11.18
N TYR A 262 3.90 -13.57 -10.88
CA TYR A 262 5.29 -13.26 -10.54
C TYR A 262 6.01 -12.51 -11.68
N SER A 263 6.27 -11.21 -11.48
CA SER A 263 7.10 -10.39 -12.35
C SER A 263 8.58 -10.65 -12.11
N LEU A 264 9.36 -10.82 -13.18
CA LEU A 264 10.79 -11.07 -13.10
C LEU A 264 11.54 -9.74 -13.00
N GLU A 265 12.18 -9.51 -11.85
CA GLU A 265 13.11 -8.40 -11.64
C GLU A 265 14.55 -8.93 -11.62
N PRO A 266 15.40 -8.66 -12.64
CA PRO A 266 16.68 -9.35 -12.85
C PRO A 266 17.69 -9.26 -11.69
N ASP A 267 17.61 -8.19 -10.90
CA ASP A 267 18.51 -7.96 -9.78
C ASP A 267 18.05 -8.58 -8.45
N THR A 268 16.82 -9.09 -8.41
CA THR A 268 16.30 -9.82 -7.25
C THR A 268 16.83 -11.25 -7.22
N PRO A 269 17.01 -11.86 -6.03
CA PRO A 269 17.40 -13.28 -5.94
C PRO A 269 16.41 -14.23 -6.65
N ALA A 270 15.11 -13.94 -6.64
CA ALA A 270 14.10 -14.72 -7.36
C ALA A 270 14.20 -14.55 -8.90
N GLY A 271 14.56 -13.36 -9.39
CA GLY A 271 14.81 -13.13 -10.82
C GLY A 271 16.00 -13.93 -11.37
N ARG A 272 16.90 -14.37 -10.49
CA ARG A 272 18.08 -15.18 -10.81
C ARG A 272 17.87 -16.69 -10.61
N MET A 273 16.70 -17.12 -10.13
CA MET A 273 16.32 -18.54 -10.09
C MET A 273 16.13 -19.09 -11.51
N LYS A 274 16.53 -20.33 -11.75
CA LYS A 274 16.49 -20.95 -13.10
C LYS A 274 15.10 -21.49 -13.44
N GLU A 275 14.33 -21.82 -12.42
CA GLU A 275 13.05 -22.52 -12.45
C GLU A 275 11.90 -21.54 -12.77
N GLN A 276 12.11 -20.62 -13.71
CA GLN A 276 11.09 -19.64 -14.11
C GLN A 276 9.91 -20.32 -14.80
N LEU A 277 8.69 -19.96 -14.40
CA LEU A 277 7.47 -20.45 -15.06
C LEU A 277 7.13 -19.62 -16.31
N PRO A 278 6.52 -20.22 -17.35
CA PRO A 278 6.01 -19.48 -18.49
C PRO A 278 4.96 -18.43 -18.05
N PRO A 279 4.89 -17.23 -18.67
CA PRO A 279 3.94 -16.18 -18.29
C PRO A 279 2.49 -16.67 -18.23
N GLN A 280 2.05 -17.43 -19.23
CA GLN A 280 0.70 -18.01 -19.28
C GLN A 280 0.35 -18.82 -18.02
N VAL A 281 1.27 -19.65 -17.51
CA VAL A 281 1.03 -20.46 -16.30
C VAL A 281 0.84 -19.56 -15.07
N LYS A 282 1.57 -18.44 -14.99
CA LYS A 282 1.44 -17.49 -13.88
C LYS A 282 0.10 -16.76 -13.92
N GLU A 283 -0.35 -16.39 -15.12
CA GLU A 283 -1.64 -15.73 -15.38
C GLU A 283 -2.82 -16.69 -15.15
N ASP A 284 -2.78 -17.91 -15.69
CA ASP A 284 -3.80 -18.94 -15.46
C ASP A 284 -3.97 -19.24 -13.97
N ARG A 285 -2.86 -19.37 -13.23
CA ARG A 285 -2.86 -19.53 -11.78
C ARG A 285 -3.40 -18.31 -11.04
N ALA A 286 -3.10 -17.09 -11.50
CA ALA A 286 -3.67 -15.87 -10.91
C ALA A 286 -5.20 -15.83 -11.08
N ASN A 287 -5.68 -16.10 -12.29
CA ASN A 287 -7.10 -16.12 -12.64
C ASN A 287 -7.85 -17.15 -11.78
N ALA A 288 -7.34 -18.38 -11.67
CA ALA A 288 -7.95 -19.43 -10.87
C ALA A 288 -8.03 -19.09 -9.36
N ILE A 289 -7.03 -18.40 -8.78
CA ILE A 289 -7.13 -17.91 -7.39
C ILE A 289 -8.18 -16.80 -7.29
N MET A 290 -8.24 -15.88 -8.25
CA MET A 290 -9.23 -14.81 -8.28
C MET A 290 -10.67 -15.33 -8.45
N GLU A 291 -10.89 -16.41 -9.21
CA GLU A 291 -12.19 -17.08 -9.33
C GLU A 291 -12.65 -17.68 -7.99
N VAL A 292 -11.76 -18.38 -7.28
CA VAL A 292 -12.06 -18.91 -5.93
C VAL A 292 -12.35 -17.78 -4.95
N GLN A 293 -11.55 -16.71 -4.96
CA GLN A 293 -11.77 -15.55 -4.11
C GLN A 293 -13.07 -14.81 -4.45
N GLN A 294 -13.44 -14.70 -5.73
CA GLN A 294 -14.66 -13.99 -6.14
C GLN A 294 -15.90 -14.61 -5.49
N ALA A 295 -16.00 -15.94 -5.48
CA ALA A 295 -17.09 -16.65 -4.83
C ALA A 295 -17.15 -16.35 -3.31
N VAL A 296 -16.00 -16.38 -2.63
CA VAL A 296 -15.88 -16.02 -1.21
C VAL A 296 -16.32 -14.58 -0.96
N ALA A 297 -15.80 -13.62 -1.74
CA ALA A 297 -16.07 -12.20 -1.55
C ALA A 297 -17.53 -11.84 -1.82
N PHE A 298 -18.16 -12.45 -2.83
CA PHE A 298 -19.58 -12.25 -3.13
C PHE A 298 -20.47 -12.81 -2.01
N GLU A 299 -20.12 -13.96 -1.43
CA GLU A 299 -20.84 -14.53 -0.29
C GLU A 299 -20.71 -13.64 0.96
N LEU A 300 -19.50 -13.14 1.26
CA LEU A 300 -19.24 -12.22 2.37
C LEU A 300 -19.94 -10.87 2.18
N ALA A 301 -20.01 -10.34 0.95
CA ALA A 301 -20.72 -9.11 0.62
C ALA A 301 -22.24 -9.30 0.72
N ALA A 302 -22.79 -10.41 0.22
CA ALA A 302 -24.21 -10.75 0.36
C ALA A 302 -24.61 -10.90 1.85
N GLY A 303 -23.72 -11.48 2.67
CA GLY A 303 -23.87 -11.57 4.13
C GLY A 303 -23.87 -10.23 4.88
N GLN A 304 -23.63 -9.10 4.20
CA GLN A 304 -23.81 -7.77 4.81
C GLN A 304 -25.28 -7.30 4.82
N ALA A 305 -26.18 -7.93 4.04
CA ALA A 305 -27.58 -7.54 3.96
C ALA A 305 -28.25 -7.51 5.35
N GLY A 306 -28.96 -6.42 5.65
CA GLY A 306 -29.59 -6.13 6.94
C GLY A 306 -28.64 -5.55 8.02
N ARG A 307 -27.32 -5.52 7.82
CA ARG A 307 -26.38 -4.95 8.79
C ARG A 307 -26.40 -3.42 8.77
N LEU A 308 -26.20 -2.83 9.96
CA LEU A 308 -25.93 -1.41 10.12
C LEU A 308 -24.45 -1.13 9.89
N LEU A 309 -24.14 -0.13 9.06
CA LEU A 309 -22.78 0.29 8.73
C LEU A 309 -22.66 1.81 8.88
N ASP A 310 -21.50 2.27 9.36
CA ASP A 310 -21.07 3.66 9.17
C ASP A 310 -20.26 3.73 7.87
N VAL A 311 -20.68 4.61 6.96
CA VAL A 311 -20.05 4.80 5.64
C VAL A 311 -19.49 6.22 5.55
N LEU A 312 -18.19 6.33 5.29
CA LEU A 312 -17.52 7.57 4.93
C LEU A 312 -17.73 7.82 3.44
N VAL A 313 -18.32 8.95 3.07
CA VAL A 313 -18.71 9.25 1.69
C VAL A 313 -17.52 9.85 0.94
N ASP A 314 -17.12 9.23 -0.18
CA ASP A 314 -15.97 9.67 -0.96
C ASP A 314 -16.35 10.63 -2.11
N ARG A 315 -17.47 10.35 -2.80
CA ARG A 315 -17.90 11.14 -3.97
C ARG A 315 -19.35 10.89 -4.40
N PRO A 316 -19.98 11.82 -5.14
CA PRO A 316 -21.21 11.53 -5.88
C PRO A 316 -21.03 10.40 -6.90
N ALA A 317 -22.08 9.58 -7.05
CA ALA A 317 -22.21 8.49 -8.03
C ALA A 317 -23.40 8.69 -8.99
N GLY A 318 -23.97 9.90 -9.01
CA GLY A 318 -25.05 10.32 -9.89
C GLY A 318 -26.44 9.80 -9.50
N ARG A 319 -27.49 10.51 -9.95
CA ARG A 319 -28.91 10.19 -9.73
C ARG A 319 -29.30 10.03 -8.24
N GLY A 320 -28.77 10.86 -7.35
CA GLY A 320 -29.03 10.78 -5.90
C GLY A 320 -28.38 9.56 -5.24
N ARG A 321 -27.23 9.12 -5.75
CA ARG A 321 -26.39 8.09 -5.14
C ARG A 321 -24.99 8.63 -4.91
N TYR A 322 -24.33 8.09 -3.91
CA TYR A 322 -23.00 8.44 -3.45
C TYR A 322 -22.17 7.16 -3.32
N ALA A 323 -20.90 7.22 -3.68
CA ALA A 323 -19.94 6.15 -3.38
C ALA A 323 -19.19 6.54 -2.11
N GLY A 324 -19.09 5.61 -1.18
CA GLY A 324 -18.30 5.72 0.04
C GLY A 324 -17.76 4.37 0.45
N ARG A 325 -17.19 4.29 1.65
CA ARG A 325 -16.58 3.07 2.20
C ARG A 325 -17.02 2.87 3.64
N HIS A 326 -17.30 1.63 4.04
CA HIS A 326 -17.39 1.28 5.46
C HIS A 326 -16.00 0.99 6.03
N ALA A 327 -15.88 0.81 7.35
CA ALA A 327 -14.58 0.60 8.02
C ALA A 327 -13.75 -0.59 7.47
N GLY A 328 -14.39 -1.55 6.80
CA GLY A 328 -13.76 -2.70 6.15
C GLY A 328 -13.33 -2.48 4.70
N GLN A 329 -13.42 -1.25 4.17
CA GLN A 329 -13.06 -0.91 2.79
C GLN A 329 -11.99 0.19 2.78
N ALA A 330 -10.76 -0.14 2.36
CA ALA A 330 -9.68 0.82 2.19
C ALA A 330 -9.89 1.72 0.95
N PRO A 331 -9.34 2.95 0.92
CA PRO A 331 -9.41 3.80 -0.27
C PRO A 331 -8.78 3.12 -1.48
N GLU A 332 -9.36 3.34 -2.67
CA GLU A 332 -8.80 3.02 -3.99
C GLU A 332 -8.57 1.53 -4.33
N VAL A 333 -8.40 0.64 -3.35
CA VAL A 333 -7.99 -0.77 -3.53
C VAL A 333 -9.09 -1.79 -3.24
N ASP A 334 -10.09 -1.44 -2.44
CA ASP A 334 -11.22 -2.31 -2.09
C ASP A 334 -12.52 -1.85 -2.77
N ALA A 335 -13.55 -2.69 -2.66
CA ALA A 335 -14.90 -2.39 -3.12
C ALA A 335 -15.52 -1.18 -2.39
N VAL A 336 -16.59 -0.62 -2.95
CA VAL A 336 -17.29 0.54 -2.38
C VAL A 336 -18.67 0.17 -1.83
N THR A 337 -19.22 1.07 -1.02
CA THR A 337 -20.61 1.08 -0.59
C THR A 337 -21.35 2.23 -1.26
N TYR A 338 -22.33 1.91 -2.09
CA TYR A 338 -23.22 2.89 -2.71
C TYR A 338 -24.38 3.23 -1.78
N VAL A 339 -24.48 4.50 -1.41
CA VAL A 339 -25.54 5.04 -0.54
C VAL A 339 -26.52 5.87 -1.38
N SER A 340 -27.81 5.55 -1.29
CA SER A 340 -28.87 6.35 -1.94
C SER A 340 -29.34 7.49 -1.03
N GLY A 341 -29.38 8.73 -1.50
CA GLY A 341 -29.75 9.87 -0.65
C GLY A 341 -29.83 11.21 -1.37
N LYS A 342 -30.01 12.28 -0.60
CA LYS A 342 -30.00 13.68 -1.04
C LYS A 342 -29.25 14.51 -0.01
N HIS A 343 -28.54 15.55 -0.45
CA HIS A 343 -27.82 16.48 0.43
C HIS A 343 -26.79 15.79 1.35
N ILE A 344 -26.09 14.80 0.80
CA ILE A 344 -24.92 14.18 1.42
C ILE A 344 -23.68 14.76 0.72
N GLU A 345 -22.67 15.15 1.48
CA GLU A 345 -21.43 15.72 0.95
C GLU A 345 -20.22 14.77 1.17
N PRO A 346 -19.18 14.84 0.31
CA PRO A 346 -17.93 14.10 0.52
C PRO A 346 -17.30 14.43 1.88
N GLY A 347 -16.84 13.39 2.59
CA GLY A 347 -16.29 13.48 3.93
C GLY A 347 -17.30 13.28 5.07
N GLU A 348 -18.60 13.25 4.78
CA GLU A 348 -19.61 12.94 5.79
C GLU A 348 -19.66 11.45 6.13
N PHE A 349 -19.97 11.15 7.40
CA PHE A 349 -20.30 9.81 7.86
C PHE A 349 -21.80 9.60 7.87
N VAL A 350 -22.29 8.66 7.06
CA VAL A 350 -23.71 8.30 7.01
C VAL A 350 -23.91 6.92 7.61
N ARG A 351 -24.83 6.81 8.58
CA ARG A 351 -25.26 5.50 9.10
C ARG A 351 -26.33 4.92 8.18
N VAL A 352 -26.06 3.73 7.65
CA VAL A 352 -26.87 3.06 6.63
C VAL A 352 -27.26 1.66 7.06
N VAL A 353 -28.35 1.16 6.47
CA VAL A 353 -28.66 -0.27 6.41
C VAL A 353 -28.17 -0.79 5.05
N CYS A 354 -27.32 -1.81 5.04
CA CYS A 354 -26.99 -2.52 3.80
C CYS A 354 -28.21 -3.31 3.34
N GLU A 355 -28.65 -3.12 2.09
CA GLU A 355 -29.83 -3.79 1.54
C GLU A 355 -29.45 -5.08 0.80
N ARG A 356 -28.35 -5.03 0.05
CA ARG A 356 -27.79 -6.14 -0.75
C ARG A 356 -26.37 -5.81 -1.21
N SER A 357 -25.69 -6.78 -1.82
CA SER A 357 -24.50 -6.53 -2.65
C SER A 357 -24.84 -6.44 -4.15
N ASP A 358 -23.89 -5.92 -4.92
CA ASP A 358 -23.82 -5.99 -6.39
C ASP A 358 -22.40 -6.43 -6.76
N GLY A 359 -22.17 -7.74 -6.86
CA GLY A 359 -20.84 -8.32 -6.90
C GLY A 359 -20.06 -8.05 -5.61
N TYR A 360 -18.94 -7.31 -5.71
CA TYR A 360 -18.13 -6.90 -4.57
C TYR A 360 -18.70 -5.69 -3.82
N ASP A 361 -19.44 -4.82 -4.51
CA ASP A 361 -19.92 -3.55 -3.96
C ASP A 361 -21.16 -3.76 -3.10
N LEU A 362 -21.36 -2.90 -2.10
CA LEU A 362 -22.55 -2.90 -1.26
C LEU A 362 -23.55 -1.84 -1.73
N ILE A 363 -24.84 -2.15 -1.69
CA ILE A 363 -25.94 -1.21 -1.92
C ILE A 363 -26.64 -0.98 -0.58
N ALA A 364 -26.69 0.28 -0.16
CA ALA A 364 -27.21 0.66 1.15
C ALA A 364 -28.09 1.91 1.08
N ARG A 365 -28.94 2.09 2.09
CA ARG A 365 -29.73 3.31 2.29
C ARG A 365 -29.50 3.88 3.69
N PRO A 366 -29.52 5.22 3.86
CA PRO A 366 -29.52 5.87 5.17
C PRO A 366 -30.62 5.31 6.07
N MET A 367 -30.38 5.35 7.38
CA MET A 367 -31.46 5.12 8.35
C MET A 367 -32.38 6.35 8.38
N ASP A 368 -33.65 6.18 7.98
CA ASP A 368 -34.69 7.22 8.04
C ASP A 368 -35.15 7.56 9.48
N VAL A 369 -34.49 6.98 10.51
CA VAL A 369 -34.94 7.00 11.89
C VAL A 369 -34.07 7.94 12.72
N ILE A 370 -34.67 9.07 13.11
CA ILE A 370 -34.17 9.91 14.20
C ILE A 370 -34.16 9.07 15.48
N LEU A 371 -32.96 8.68 15.94
CA LEU A 371 -32.81 8.15 17.29
C LEU A 371 -32.98 9.33 18.28
N PRO A 372 -33.78 9.18 19.34
CA PRO A 372 -33.97 10.25 20.31
C PRO A 372 -32.65 10.55 21.03
N ILE A 373 -32.42 11.85 21.28
CA ILE A 373 -31.31 12.32 22.10
C ILE A 373 -31.53 11.83 23.53
N LEU A 374 -30.52 11.14 24.09
CA LEU A 374 -30.36 10.86 25.51
C LEU A 374 -29.00 11.41 25.95
#